data_AF-A0A7S1AV32-F1
#
_entry.id   AF-A0A7S1AV32-F1
#
_cell.length_a   1.000
_cell.length_b   1.000
_cell.length_c   1.000
_cell.angle_alpha   90.00
_cell.angle_beta   90.00
_cell.angle_gamma   90.00
#
_symmetry.space_group_name_H-M   'P 1'
#
loop_
_entity.id
_entity.type
_entity.pdbx_description
1 polymer ?
#
loop_
_entity_poly.entity_id
_entity_poly.type
_entity_poly.pdbx_seq_one_letter_code
_entity_poly.pdbx_strand_id
1 'polypeptide(L)'
;TSFNPLEAFIYREGFARFTTVPFSTRPEDLENKFVHLTNSSIQRHNCNESGLDPFDPVSRQDALIGGTKISFKALKGRLEGLGVRWDVVWTRMIDVVLKSLCMAEDQIPNQVNSFELFGYDLLLDADLRIWLIEVNSSPSMGQEHLLDEQVKQTLINDTIDLVEPVEFDRRKLAHVLHRHLDKKNTGRQQLDIDLHAILGGRNPRQHGEMPEKMGDYERIAPGEQCDSILRARNSIFR
;
A
#
# COMPACT_ATOMS: atom_id res chain seq x y z
N THR A 1 -2.07 5.85 7.47
CA THR A 1 -2.95 7.00 7.79
C THR A 1 -2.36 7.91 8.84
N SER A 2 -1.38 7.46 9.63
CA SER A 2 -0.57 8.34 10.50
C SER A 2 0.82 7.73 10.69
N PHE A 3 1.84 8.56 10.90
CA PHE A 3 3.18 8.13 11.34
C PHE A 3 3.50 8.55 12.78
N ASN A 4 2.70 9.40 13.41
CA ASN A 4 2.96 9.80 14.79
C ASN A 4 1.65 10.01 15.56
N PRO A 5 1.20 8.97 16.29
CA PRO A 5 1.72 7.58 16.32
C PRO A 5 1.40 6.79 15.04
N LEU A 6 2.18 5.73 14.74
CA LEU A 6 2.00 4.90 13.55
C LEU A 6 0.60 4.24 13.49
N GLU A 7 -0.11 4.52 12.41
CA GLU A 7 -1.36 3.86 12.04
C GLU A 7 -1.29 3.45 10.56
N ALA A 8 -1.33 2.14 10.34
CA ALA A 8 -1.07 1.54 9.05
C ALA A 8 -2.04 0.40 8.76
N PHE A 9 -2.38 0.29 7.49
CA PHE A 9 -3.29 -0.70 6.95
C PHE A 9 -2.64 -1.33 5.71
N ILE A 10 -2.85 -2.63 5.52
CA ILE A 10 -2.42 -3.38 4.33
C ILE A 10 -3.66 -3.77 3.54
N TYR A 11 -3.63 -3.61 2.22
CA TYR A 11 -4.73 -4.04 1.37
C TYR A 11 -4.60 -5.54 1.10
N ARG A 12 -5.68 -6.33 1.29
CA ARG A 12 -5.63 -7.80 1.20
C ARG A 12 -5.49 -8.32 -0.22
N GLU A 13 -5.81 -7.50 -1.22
CA GLU A 13 -5.61 -7.81 -2.63
C GLU A 13 -4.41 -7.07 -3.24
N GLY A 14 -3.96 -7.61 -4.36
CA GLY A 14 -2.79 -7.12 -5.09
C GLY A 14 -2.50 -7.98 -6.31
N PHE A 15 -1.32 -7.82 -6.88
CA PHE A 15 -0.89 -8.61 -8.03
C PHE A 15 0.56 -9.07 -7.91
N ALA A 16 0.80 -10.31 -8.32
CA ALA A 16 2.14 -10.83 -8.53
C ALA A 16 2.55 -10.66 -9.99
N ARG A 17 3.77 -10.18 -10.21
CA ARG A 17 4.35 -9.92 -11.54
C ARG A 17 5.34 -11.03 -11.89
N PHE A 18 5.23 -11.56 -13.10
CA PHE A 18 6.08 -12.63 -13.61
C PHE A 18 6.97 -12.17 -14.76
N THR A 19 8.09 -12.86 -14.93
CA THR A 19 8.90 -12.78 -16.14
C THR A 19 8.29 -13.60 -17.27
N THR A 20 8.55 -13.21 -18.51
CA THR A 20 8.10 -13.92 -19.73
C THR A 20 9.09 -15.01 -20.17
N VAL A 21 10.26 -15.07 -19.53
CA VAL A 21 11.31 -16.06 -19.77
C VAL A 21 11.57 -16.83 -18.47
N PRO A 22 11.79 -18.17 -18.53
CA PRO A 22 12.16 -18.95 -17.35
C PRO A 22 13.40 -18.40 -16.67
N PHE A 23 13.38 -18.40 -15.34
CA PHE A 23 14.52 -17.97 -14.53
C PHE A 23 15.74 -18.85 -14.81
N SER A 24 16.90 -18.22 -14.99
CA SER A 24 18.18 -18.88 -15.23
C SER A 24 19.27 -18.15 -14.47
N THR A 25 20.30 -18.87 -14.04
CA THR A 25 21.52 -18.31 -13.43
C THR A 25 22.76 -18.57 -14.28
N ARG A 26 22.56 -19.04 -15.52
CA ARG A 26 23.65 -19.29 -16.47
C ARG A 26 24.33 -17.97 -16.83
N PRO A 27 25.67 -17.91 -16.93
CA PRO A 27 26.39 -16.67 -17.24
C PRO A 27 25.88 -15.92 -18.46
N GLU A 28 25.49 -16.64 -19.51
CA GLU A 28 24.92 -16.12 -20.75
C GLU A 28 23.56 -15.45 -20.60
N ASP A 29 22.80 -15.78 -19.56
CA ASP A 29 21.46 -15.23 -19.31
C ASP A 29 21.48 -14.04 -18.35
N LEU A 30 22.59 -13.76 -17.68
CA LEU A 30 22.69 -12.73 -16.62
C LEU A 30 22.38 -11.32 -17.12
N GLU A 31 22.69 -11.01 -18.38
CA GLU A 31 22.40 -9.72 -18.99
C GLU A 31 20.97 -9.64 -19.55
N ASN A 32 20.26 -10.78 -19.62
CA ASN A 32 18.91 -10.84 -20.14
C ASN A 32 17.91 -10.32 -19.09
N LYS A 33 17.53 -9.05 -19.25
CA LYS A 33 16.55 -8.37 -18.40
C LYS A 33 15.21 -9.10 -18.33
N PHE A 34 14.83 -9.84 -19.37
CA PHE A 34 13.56 -10.56 -19.40
C PHE A 34 13.53 -11.78 -18.48
N VAL A 35 14.70 -12.30 -18.09
CA VAL A 35 14.87 -13.40 -17.10
C VAL A 35 14.80 -12.87 -15.67
N HIS A 36 15.27 -11.64 -15.44
CA HIS A 36 15.59 -11.15 -14.10
C HIS A 36 14.70 -10.00 -13.58
N LEU A 37 14.01 -9.27 -14.46
CA LEU A 37 13.20 -8.10 -14.06
C LEU A 37 11.72 -8.36 -14.28
N THR A 38 10.88 -8.10 -13.27
CA THR A 38 9.43 -8.36 -13.35
C THR A 38 8.60 -7.13 -13.73
N ASN A 39 9.23 -5.98 -13.98
CA ASN A 39 8.53 -4.74 -14.33
C ASN A 39 7.74 -4.93 -15.63
N SER A 40 6.44 -4.60 -15.62
CA SER A 40 5.56 -4.79 -16.77
C SER A 40 5.98 -3.97 -17.99
N SER A 41 6.58 -2.78 -17.80
CA SER A 41 7.14 -1.99 -18.90
C SER A 41 8.25 -2.73 -19.64
N ILE A 42 9.14 -3.41 -18.91
CA ILE A 42 10.24 -4.20 -19.48
C ILE A 42 9.68 -5.44 -20.16
N GLN A 43 8.82 -6.19 -19.48
CA GLN A 43 8.29 -7.45 -19.98
C GLN A 43 7.44 -7.29 -21.26
N ARG A 44 6.78 -6.13 -21.45
CA ARG A 44 6.06 -5.82 -22.70
C ARG A 44 6.96 -5.75 -23.93
N HIS A 45 8.20 -5.29 -23.80
CA HIS A 45 9.12 -5.23 -24.94
C HIS A 45 9.45 -6.61 -25.49
N ASN A 46 9.58 -7.63 -24.63
CA ASN A 46 9.83 -9.00 -25.07
C ASN A 46 8.66 -9.55 -25.90
N CYS A 47 7.43 -9.32 -25.45
CA CYS A 47 6.22 -9.79 -26.16
C CYS A 47 6.10 -9.17 -27.56
N ASN A 48 6.54 -7.91 -27.73
CA ASN A 48 6.43 -7.19 -28.99
C ASN A 48 7.56 -7.54 -29.99
N GLU A 49 8.78 -7.79 -29.50
CA GLU A 49 9.95 -8.00 -30.36
C GLU A 49 10.17 -9.47 -30.74
N SER A 50 9.81 -10.40 -29.85
CA SER A 50 10.23 -11.79 -29.99
C SER A 50 9.27 -12.63 -30.86
N GLY A 51 7.99 -12.25 -31.00
CA GLY A 51 6.98 -13.01 -31.77
C GLY A 51 6.79 -14.48 -31.35
N LEU A 52 7.49 -14.92 -30.30
CA LEU A 52 7.43 -16.23 -29.68
C LEU A 52 6.26 -16.23 -28.70
N ASP A 53 5.54 -17.35 -28.62
CA ASP A 53 4.62 -17.59 -27.50
C ASP A 53 5.44 -17.43 -26.21
N PRO A 54 5.12 -16.44 -25.36
CA PRO A 54 5.81 -16.29 -24.09
C PRO A 54 5.76 -17.63 -23.36
N PHE A 55 6.83 -17.97 -22.62
CA PHE A 55 6.63 -18.92 -21.53
C PHE A 55 5.49 -18.32 -20.70
N ASP A 56 4.38 -19.05 -20.58
CA ASP A 56 3.19 -18.59 -19.86
C ASP A 56 3.29 -19.16 -18.44
N PRO A 57 4.02 -18.50 -17.52
CA PRO A 57 3.93 -18.88 -16.12
C PRO A 57 2.51 -18.62 -15.62
N VAL A 58 1.73 -17.81 -16.33
CA VAL A 58 0.36 -17.46 -16.04
C VAL A 58 -0.57 -18.48 -16.73
N SER A 59 -1.82 -18.65 -16.26
CA SER A 59 -2.76 -19.49 -17.02
C SER A 59 -3.27 -18.66 -18.20
N ARG A 60 -3.65 -19.28 -19.34
CA ARG A 60 -4.22 -18.51 -20.47
C ARG A 60 -5.34 -17.55 -20.06
N GLN A 61 -6.17 -17.95 -19.09
CA GLN A 61 -7.25 -17.12 -18.57
C GLN A 61 -6.73 -15.92 -17.79
N ASP A 62 -5.75 -16.14 -16.92
CA ASP A 62 -5.12 -15.06 -16.15
C ASP A 62 -4.31 -14.12 -17.06
N ALA A 63 -3.67 -14.64 -18.11
CA ALA A 63 -2.89 -13.86 -19.07
C ALA A 63 -3.79 -12.94 -19.90
N LEU A 64 -4.98 -13.41 -20.28
CA LEU A 64 -6.02 -12.57 -20.91
C LEU A 64 -6.48 -11.43 -19.99
N ILE A 65 -6.52 -11.66 -18.67
CA ILE A 65 -7.04 -10.68 -17.70
C ILE A 65 -5.95 -9.72 -17.21
N GLY A 66 -4.71 -10.18 -17.04
CA GLY A 66 -3.64 -9.44 -16.36
C GLY A 66 -2.29 -9.40 -17.07
N GLY A 67 -2.17 -9.98 -18.26
CA GLY A 67 -0.90 -10.08 -18.99
C GLY A 67 0.12 -10.93 -18.21
N THR A 68 1.25 -10.33 -17.83
CA THR A 68 2.28 -11.00 -17.00
C THR A 68 1.98 -10.93 -15.49
N LYS A 69 0.77 -10.52 -15.11
CA LYS A 69 0.34 -10.38 -13.72
C LYS A 69 -0.77 -11.37 -13.39
N ILE A 70 -0.81 -11.82 -12.14
CA ILE A 70 -1.96 -12.54 -11.57
C ILE A 70 -2.41 -11.89 -10.27
N SER A 71 -3.69 -12.00 -9.93
CA SER A 71 -4.22 -11.52 -8.65
C SER A 71 -3.66 -12.32 -7.46
N PHE A 72 -3.71 -11.76 -6.26
CA PHE A 72 -3.37 -12.51 -5.05
C PHE A 72 -4.27 -13.71 -4.84
N LYS A 73 -5.55 -13.64 -5.18
CA LYS A 73 -6.44 -14.80 -5.22
C LYS A 73 -5.90 -15.94 -6.10
N ALA A 74 -5.43 -15.64 -7.31
CA ALA A 74 -4.85 -16.64 -8.21
C ALA A 74 -3.50 -17.17 -7.70
N LEU A 75 -2.63 -16.29 -7.19
CA LEU A 75 -1.36 -16.68 -6.57
C LEU A 75 -1.59 -17.61 -5.37
N LYS A 76 -2.52 -17.26 -4.49
CA LYS A 76 -2.90 -18.06 -3.32
C LYS A 76 -3.30 -19.47 -3.73
N GLY A 77 -4.21 -19.61 -4.70
CA GLY A 77 -4.63 -20.93 -5.18
C GLY A 77 -3.48 -21.77 -5.75
N ARG A 78 -2.52 -21.15 -6.43
CA ARG A 78 -1.31 -21.83 -6.94
C ARG A 78 -0.39 -22.29 -5.82
N LEU A 79 -0.12 -21.42 -4.85
CA LEU A 79 0.73 -21.76 -3.70
C LEU A 79 0.10 -22.86 -2.84
N GLU A 80 -1.20 -22.77 -2.56
CA GLU A 80 -1.94 -23.80 -1.82
C GLU A 80 -1.94 -25.14 -2.58
N GLY A 81 -2.06 -25.12 -3.90
CA GLY A 81 -1.91 -26.30 -4.75
C GLY A 81 -0.52 -26.96 -4.69
N LEU A 82 0.51 -26.20 -4.32
CA LEU A 82 1.87 -26.69 -4.06
C LEU A 82 2.11 -27.06 -2.58
N GLY A 83 1.06 -27.04 -1.74
CA GLY A 83 1.16 -27.31 -0.30
C GLY A 83 1.72 -26.16 0.52
N VAL A 84 1.85 -24.96 -0.06
CA VAL A 84 2.29 -23.75 0.65
C VAL A 84 1.10 -23.10 1.34
N ARG A 85 1.27 -22.83 2.64
CA ARG A 85 0.27 -22.14 3.45
C ARG A 85 0.31 -20.63 3.22
N TRP A 86 -0.77 -20.07 2.65
CA TRP A 86 -0.87 -18.63 2.37
C TRP A 86 -0.78 -17.75 3.61
N ASP A 87 -1.34 -18.18 4.75
CA ASP A 87 -1.26 -17.45 6.02
C ASP A 87 0.20 -17.18 6.42
N VAL A 88 1.09 -18.15 6.22
CA VAL A 88 2.52 -17.99 6.51
C VAL A 88 3.17 -16.94 5.62
N VAL A 89 2.84 -16.95 4.33
CA VAL A 89 3.35 -15.98 3.36
C VAL A 89 2.82 -14.58 3.69
N TRP A 90 1.51 -14.46 3.95
CA TRP A 90 0.85 -13.21 4.29
C TRP A 90 1.41 -12.58 5.57
N THR A 91 1.57 -13.37 6.65
CA THR A 91 2.18 -12.88 7.90
C THR A 91 3.62 -12.42 7.70
N ARG A 92 4.40 -13.10 6.85
CA ARG A 92 5.77 -12.67 6.52
C ARG A 92 5.77 -11.37 5.70
N MET A 93 4.81 -11.17 4.80
CA MET A 93 4.66 -9.90 4.07
C MET A 93 4.32 -8.75 5.02
N ILE A 94 3.35 -8.94 5.91
CA ILE A 94 2.98 -7.95 6.94
C ILE A 94 4.18 -7.61 7.82
N ASP A 95 4.95 -8.61 8.24
CA ASP A 95 6.14 -8.41 9.08
C ASP A 95 7.19 -7.51 8.42
N VAL A 96 7.47 -7.74 7.13
CA VAL A 96 8.41 -6.92 6.36
C VAL A 96 7.89 -5.48 6.21
N VAL A 97 6.61 -5.31 5.88
CA VAL A 97 5.96 -3.99 5.73
C VAL A 97 5.94 -3.23 7.05
N LEU A 98 5.61 -3.89 8.16
CA LEU A 98 5.59 -3.25 9.48
C LEU A 98 6.99 -2.82 9.90
N LYS A 99 8.00 -3.66 9.69
CA LYS A 99 9.39 -3.32 10.02
C LYS A 99 9.87 -2.10 9.24
N SER A 100 9.61 -2.02 7.94
CA SER A 100 10.01 -0.85 7.15
C SER A 100 9.32 0.43 7.63
N LEU A 101 8.01 0.38 7.91
CA LEU A 101 7.27 1.53 8.44
C LEU A 101 7.78 1.96 9.82
N CYS A 102 8.01 1.00 10.73
CA CYS A 102 8.53 1.28 12.07
C CYS A 102 9.95 1.88 12.02
N MET A 103 10.79 1.51 11.05
CA MET A 103 12.12 2.13 10.92
C MET A 103 12.04 3.56 10.39
N ALA A 104 11.05 3.86 9.54
CA ALA A 104 10.85 5.18 8.95
C ALA A 104 10.08 6.16 9.85
N GLU A 105 9.37 5.66 10.87
CA GLU A 105 8.48 6.43 11.75
C GLU A 105 9.14 7.72 12.29
N ASP A 106 10.33 7.62 12.85
CA ASP A 106 11.02 8.76 13.48
C ASP A 106 11.52 9.81 12.46
N GLN A 107 11.61 9.45 11.18
CA GLN A 107 12.06 10.34 10.11
C GLN A 107 10.90 11.06 9.41
N ILE A 108 9.67 10.57 9.57
CA ILE A 108 8.51 11.15 8.92
C ILE A 108 7.84 12.15 9.88
N PRO A 109 7.82 13.45 9.53
CA PRO A 109 7.25 14.44 10.42
C PRO A 109 5.76 14.18 10.61
N ASN A 110 5.25 14.52 11.80
CA ASN A 110 3.82 14.46 12.05
C ASN A 110 3.10 15.44 11.11
N GLN A 111 2.26 14.90 10.23
CA GLN A 111 1.41 15.69 9.34
C GLN A 111 -0.04 15.33 9.60
N VAL A 112 -0.75 16.25 10.27
CA VAL A 112 -2.19 16.13 10.51
C VAL A 112 -2.94 16.19 9.18
N ASN A 113 -3.99 15.39 9.05
CA ASN A 113 -4.82 15.29 7.84
C ASN A 113 -4.06 14.87 6.57
N SER A 114 -2.94 14.16 6.72
CA SER A 114 -2.23 13.53 5.61
C SER A 114 -2.37 12.01 5.65
N PHE A 115 -2.42 11.40 4.48
CA PHE A 115 -2.28 9.95 4.32
C PHE A 115 -1.43 9.67 3.10
N GLU A 116 -0.86 8.48 3.03
CA GLU A 116 -0.03 8.04 1.91
C GLU A 116 -0.42 6.61 1.54
N LEU A 117 -0.50 6.33 0.24
CA LEU A 117 -0.70 5.00 -0.30
C LEU A 117 0.61 4.50 -0.89
N PHE A 118 1.27 3.58 -0.18
CA PHE A 118 2.54 3.00 -0.62
C PHE A 118 2.35 1.77 -1.50
N GLY A 119 3.17 1.64 -2.55
CA GLY A 119 3.36 0.40 -3.29
C GLY A 119 4.57 -0.36 -2.77
N TYR A 120 4.35 -1.58 -2.25
CA TYR A 120 5.43 -2.44 -1.78
C TYR A 120 5.79 -3.49 -2.83
N ASP A 121 7.04 -3.46 -3.27
CA ASP A 121 7.59 -4.47 -4.17
C ASP A 121 8.32 -5.51 -3.33
N LEU A 122 7.70 -6.68 -3.20
CA LEU A 122 8.18 -7.79 -2.38
C LEU A 122 8.56 -8.98 -3.28
N LEU A 123 9.62 -9.69 -2.89
CA LEU A 123 10.07 -10.92 -3.55
C LEU A 123 9.91 -12.12 -2.60
N LEU A 124 9.25 -13.17 -3.08
CA LEU A 124 9.11 -14.45 -2.39
C LEU A 124 10.18 -15.41 -2.92
N ASP A 125 11.03 -15.95 -2.04
CA ASP A 125 12.05 -16.93 -2.40
C ASP A 125 11.58 -18.39 -2.21
N ALA A 126 12.45 -19.35 -2.57
CA ALA A 126 12.18 -20.78 -2.46
C ALA A 126 12.00 -21.29 -1.02
N ASP A 127 12.55 -20.58 -0.02
CA ASP A 127 12.39 -20.87 1.42
C ASP A 127 11.16 -20.14 2.02
N LEU A 128 10.32 -19.57 1.16
CA LEU A 128 9.16 -18.75 1.47
C LEU A 128 9.51 -17.46 2.25
N ARG A 129 10.75 -16.99 2.18
CA ARG A 129 11.14 -15.72 2.80
C ARG A 129 10.67 -14.57 1.91
N ILE A 130 10.26 -13.49 2.57
CA ILE A 130 9.85 -12.25 1.91
C ILE A 130 10.99 -11.26 1.99
N TRP A 131 11.41 -10.75 0.84
CA TRP A 131 12.43 -9.74 0.71
C TRP A 131 11.79 -8.43 0.24
N LEU A 132 12.09 -7.34 0.94
CA LEU A 132 11.73 -6.00 0.48
C LEU A 132 12.69 -5.58 -0.63
N ILE A 133 12.16 -5.26 -1.81
CA ILE A 133 12.93 -4.73 -2.93
C ILE A 133 12.91 -3.20 -2.92
N GLU A 134 11.70 -2.62 -2.92
CA GLU A 134 11.51 -1.17 -2.85
C GLU A 134 10.14 -0.80 -2.26
N VAL A 135 10.05 0.45 -1.79
CA VAL A 135 8.81 1.08 -1.34
C VAL A 135 8.57 2.32 -2.20
N ASN A 136 7.48 2.31 -2.96
CA ASN A 136 7.08 3.39 -3.84
C ASN A 136 6.05 4.30 -3.16
N SER A 137 6.35 5.59 -3.02
CA SER A 137 5.39 6.60 -2.56
C SER A 137 4.40 7.02 -3.66
N SER A 138 4.63 6.63 -4.90
CA SER A 138 3.71 6.91 -6.01
C SER A 138 3.55 5.69 -6.89
N PRO A 139 2.88 4.63 -6.40
CA PRO A 139 2.64 3.43 -7.18
C PRO A 139 1.85 3.75 -8.45
N SER A 140 2.20 3.09 -9.55
CA SER A 140 1.55 3.32 -10.84
C SER A 140 0.07 2.95 -10.80
N MET A 141 -0.79 3.94 -11.10
CA MET A 141 -2.24 3.77 -11.20
C MET A 141 -2.74 3.52 -12.63
N GLY A 142 -1.84 3.32 -13.60
CA GLY A 142 -2.22 3.01 -14.98
C GLY A 142 -2.99 1.68 -15.09
N GLN A 143 -4.04 1.67 -15.90
CA GLN A 143 -4.92 0.50 -16.12
C GLN A 143 -4.63 -0.07 -17.51
N GLU A 144 -3.60 -0.91 -17.61
CA GLU A 144 -3.22 -1.54 -18.89
C GLU A 144 -4.02 -2.81 -19.19
N HIS A 145 -4.47 -3.50 -18.14
CA HIS A 145 -5.24 -4.74 -18.23
C HIS A 145 -6.47 -4.71 -17.31
N LEU A 146 -7.44 -5.59 -17.55
CA LEU A 146 -8.65 -5.72 -16.73
C LEU A 146 -8.33 -5.98 -15.25
N LEU A 147 -7.28 -6.75 -14.96
CA LEU A 147 -6.81 -6.97 -13.58
C LEU A 147 -6.39 -5.66 -12.90
N ASP A 148 -5.69 -4.78 -13.61
CA ASP A 148 -5.29 -3.49 -13.07
C ASP A 148 -6.52 -2.65 -12.73
N GLU A 149 -7.53 -2.64 -13.61
CA GLU A 149 -8.78 -1.92 -13.38
C GLU A 149 -9.51 -2.43 -12.13
N GLN A 150 -9.73 -3.74 -12.04
CA GLN A 150 -10.48 -4.39 -10.96
C GLN A 150 -9.86 -4.15 -9.58
N VAL A 151 -8.54 -4.28 -9.47
CA VAL A 151 -7.85 -4.13 -8.19
C VAL A 151 -7.66 -2.65 -7.86
N LYS A 152 -7.22 -1.82 -8.80
CA LYS A 152 -6.88 -0.42 -8.50
C LYS A 152 -8.10 0.46 -8.27
N GLN A 153 -9.20 0.28 -9.01
CA GLN A 153 -10.41 1.06 -8.77
C GLN A 153 -10.98 0.77 -7.37
N THR A 154 -11.07 -0.51 -7.00
CA THR A 154 -11.54 -0.93 -5.67
C THR A 154 -10.60 -0.43 -4.58
N LEU A 155 -9.28 -0.56 -4.77
CA LEU A 155 -8.28 -0.02 -3.85
C LEU A 155 -8.47 1.47 -3.58
N ILE A 156 -8.66 2.29 -4.62
CA ILE A 156 -8.84 3.74 -4.45
C ILE A 156 -10.15 4.04 -3.72
N ASN A 157 -11.25 3.38 -4.09
CA ASN A 157 -12.54 3.56 -3.41
C ASN A 157 -12.43 3.21 -1.92
N ASP A 158 -11.86 2.04 -1.61
CA ASP A 158 -11.64 1.58 -0.25
C ASP A 158 -10.68 2.48 0.52
N THR A 159 -9.70 3.10 -0.16
CA THR A 159 -8.78 4.06 0.46
C THR A 159 -9.52 5.32 0.88
N ILE A 160 -10.42 5.84 0.04
CA ILE A 160 -11.24 7.01 0.39
C ILE A 160 -12.19 6.69 1.54
N ASP A 161 -12.81 5.50 1.52
CA ASP A 161 -13.64 5.01 2.62
C ASP A 161 -12.84 4.87 3.92
N LEU A 162 -11.61 4.34 3.85
CA LEU A 162 -10.72 4.14 5.00
C LEU A 162 -10.25 5.46 5.64
N VAL A 163 -9.84 6.44 4.82
CA VAL A 163 -9.33 7.72 5.31
C VAL A 163 -10.44 8.64 5.78
N GLU A 164 -11.68 8.41 5.30
CA GLU A 164 -12.88 9.13 5.67
C GLU A 164 -12.66 10.65 5.75
N PRO A 165 -12.36 11.30 4.61
CA PRO A 165 -11.97 12.70 4.62
C PRO A 165 -13.15 13.56 5.11
N VAL A 166 -12.92 14.30 6.20
CA VAL A 166 -13.95 15.16 6.78
C VAL A 166 -14.26 16.31 5.81
N GLU A 167 -15.55 16.58 5.61
CA GLU A 167 -15.99 17.71 4.79
C GLU A 167 -15.42 19.02 5.35
N PHE A 168 -14.83 19.83 4.48
CA PHE A 168 -14.13 21.04 4.88
C PHE A 168 -14.75 22.29 4.23
N ASP A 169 -15.48 23.08 5.02
CA ASP A 169 -16.15 24.29 4.55
C ASP A 169 -15.16 25.47 4.45
N ARG A 170 -14.63 25.67 3.24
CA ARG A 170 -13.72 26.77 2.91
C ARG A 170 -14.34 28.16 3.14
N ARG A 171 -15.67 28.30 3.00
CA ARG A 171 -16.35 29.59 3.21
C ARG A 171 -16.39 29.93 4.69
N LYS A 172 -16.70 28.95 5.55
CA LYS A 172 -16.64 29.14 7.01
C LYS A 172 -15.22 29.42 7.47
N LEU A 173 -14.21 28.73 6.92
CA LEU A 173 -12.81 29.06 7.21
C LEU A 173 -12.50 30.53 6.90
N ALA A 174 -12.90 31.02 5.71
CA ALA A 174 -12.67 32.42 5.34
C ALA A 174 -13.33 33.39 6.33
N HIS A 175 -14.58 33.12 6.75
CA HIS A 175 -15.27 33.94 7.76
C HIS A 175 -14.54 33.93 9.11
N VAL A 176 -14.07 32.77 9.55
CA VAL A 176 -13.30 32.61 10.79
C VAL A 176 -11.98 33.38 10.72
N LEU A 177 -11.24 33.27 9.61
CA LEU A 177 -9.98 33.98 9.39
C LEU A 177 -10.19 35.50 9.37
N HIS A 178 -11.21 36.01 8.66
CA HIS A 178 -11.55 37.43 8.65
C HIS A 178 -11.85 37.94 10.07
N ARG A 179 -12.67 37.21 10.83
CA ARG A 179 -12.99 37.59 12.21
C ARG A 179 -11.77 37.61 13.13
N HIS A 180 -10.80 36.71 12.93
CA HIS A 180 -9.55 36.68 13.70
C HIS A 180 -8.57 37.79 13.32
N LEU A 181 -8.58 38.25 12.06
CA LEU A 181 -7.80 39.44 11.66
C LEU A 181 -8.34 40.70 12.34
N ASP A 182 -9.66 40.80 12.50
CA ASP A 182 -10.32 41.97 13.11
C ASP A 182 -10.30 41.97 14.65
N LYS A 183 -10.15 40.80 15.30
CA LYS A 183 -10.17 40.66 16.76
C LYS A 183 -8.87 40.07 17.31
N LYS A 184 -8.14 40.85 18.11
CA LYS A 184 -7.01 40.35 18.92
C LYS A 184 -7.54 39.47 20.05
N ASN A 185 -7.22 38.17 20.02
CA ASN A 185 -7.59 37.12 20.97
C ASN A 185 -9.04 36.62 20.94
N THR A 186 -9.22 35.47 20.29
CA THR A 186 -10.30 34.53 20.59
C THR A 186 -9.77 33.44 21.52
N GLY A 187 -10.51 33.15 22.59
CA GLY A 187 -10.15 32.08 23.53
C GLY A 187 -10.32 30.69 22.91
N ARG A 188 -9.70 29.67 23.52
CA ARG A 188 -9.70 28.27 23.05
C ARG A 188 -11.10 27.71 22.75
N GLN A 189 -12.11 28.09 23.54
CA GLN A 189 -13.51 27.69 23.31
C GLN A 189 -14.08 28.18 21.97
N GLN A 190 -13.70 29.39 21.53
CA GLN A 190 -14.15 29.91 20.24
C GLN A 190 -13.50 29.16 19.08
N LEU A 191 -12.21 28.79 19.23
CA LEU A 191 -11.50 28.00 18.24
C LEU A 191 -12.16 26.62 18.03
N ASP A 192 -12.57 25.95 19.11
CA ASP A 192 -13.25 24.65 19.02
C ASP A 192 -14.61 24.78 18.31
N ILE A 193 -15.38 25.83 18.62
CA ILE A 193 -16.64 26.13 17.92
C ILE A 193 -16.40 26.37 16.42
N ASP A 194 -15.35 27.10 16.09
CA ASP A 194 -15.00 27.43 14.71
C ASP A 194 -14.58 26.19 13.93
N LEU A 195 -13.73 25.35 14.52
CA LEU A 195 -13.31 24.09 13.93
C LEU A 195 -14.50 23.16 13.72
N HIS A 196 -15.38 23.03 14.72
CA HIS A 196 -16.60 22.23 14.58
C HIS A 196 -17.50 22.76 13.46
N ALA A 197 -17.61 24.08 13.32
CA ALA A 197 -18.38 24.69 12.23
C ALA A 197 -17.74 24.44 10.85
N ILE A 198 -16.41 24.59 10.73
CA ILE A 198 -15.64 24.36 9.49
C ILE A 198 -15.76 22.90 9.04
N LEU A 199 -15.76 21.96 9.98
CA LEU A 199 -15.82 20.53 9.73
C LEU A 199 -17.26 19.97 9.63
N GLY A 200 -18.25 20.85 9.38
CA GLY A 200 -19.64 20.44 9.17
C GLY A 200 -20.28 19.75 10.38
N GLY A 201 -19.79 20.01 11.60
CA GLY A 201 -20.25 19.39 12.83
C GLY A 201 -19.69 17.99 13.08
N ARG A 202 -18.72 17.53 12.29
CA ARG A 202 -18.00 16.28 12.51
C ARG A 202 -16.68 16.52 13.22
N ASN A 203 -16.27 15.55 14.02
CA ASN A 203 -14.93 15.51 14.60
C ASN A 203 -14.08 14.53 13.78
N PRO A 204 -12.82 14.85 13.48
CA PRO A 204 -11.90 13.89 12.88
C PRO A 204 -11.73 12.67 13.78
N ARG A 205 -11.55 11.50 13.15
CA ARG A 205 -11.27 10.25 13.86
C ARG A 205 -10.02 10.38 14.73
N GLN A 206 -10.09 9.89 15.97
CA GLN A 206 -8.94 9.87 16.86
C GLN A 206 -8.02 8.69 16.53
N HIS A 207 -6.75 8.79 16.94
CA HIS A 207 -5.81 7.69 16.75
C HIS A 207 -6.30 6.40 17.42
N GLY A 208 -6.25 5.29 16.68
CA GLY A 208 -6.63 3.97 17.18
C GLY A 208 -8.11 3.63 17.04
N GLU A 209 -8.98 4.62 16.81
CA GLU A 209 -10.38 4.39 16.42
C GLU A 209 -10.42 3.71 15.05
N MET A 210 -11.32 2.73 14.88
CA MET A 210 -11.48 2.04 13.61
C MET A 210 -12.36 2.86 12.66
N PRO A 211 -11.99 2.98 11.37
CA PRO A 211 -12.86 3.57 10.36
C PRO A 211 -14.19 2.80 10.26
N GLU A 212 -15.28 3.51 9.92
CA GLU A 212 -16.59 2.88 9.71
C GLU A 212 -16.56 1.86 8.56
N LYS A 213 -15.81 2.21 7.50
CA LYS A 213 -15.59 1.36 6.33
C LYS A 213 -14.10 1.23 6.10
N MET A 214 -13.66 -0.01 5.92
CA MET A 214 -12.25 -0.32 5.62
C MET A 214 -12.08 -0.97 4.26
N GLY A 215 -13.17 -1.32 3.57
CA GLY A 215 -13.09 -2.14 2.37
C GLY A 215 -12.27 -3.40 2.63
N ASP A 216 -11.36 -3.71 1.71
CA ASP A 216 -10.46 -4.87 1.83
C ASP A 216 -9.14 -4.59 2.57
N TYR A 217 -9.08 -3.51 3.37
CA TYR A 217 -7.94 -3.23 4.23
C TYR A 217 -7.95 -4.08 5.51
N GLU A 218 -6.74 -4.44 5.96
CA GLU A 218 -6.45 -5.01 7.27
C GLU A 218 -5.58 -4.04 8.06
N ARG A 219 -5.97 -3.74 9.31
CA ARG A 219 -5.13 -2.91 10.19
C ARG A 219 -3.91 -3.70 10.64
N ILE A 220 -2.72 -3.17 10.41
CA ILE A 220 -1.44 -3.75 10.84
C ILE A 220 -0.77 -2.94 11.96
N ALA A 221 -1.13 -1.66 12.11
CA ALA A 221 -0.73 -0.82 13.23
C ALA A 221 -1.85 0.17 13.62
N PRO A 222 -2.04 0.46 14.93
CA PRO A 222 -1.34 -0.13 16.08
C PRO A 222 -1.72 -1.60 16.32
N GLY A 223 -0.84 -2.37 16.99
CA GLY A 223 -1.05 -3.80 17.29
C GLY A 223 0.18 -4.47 17.93
N GLU A 224 0.00 -5.67 18.50
CA GLU A 224 1.05 -6.36 19.27
C GLU A 224 2.37 -6.56 18.50
N GLN A 225 2.27 -6.89 17.21
CA GLN A 225 3.43 -7.07 16.35
C GLN A 225 4.19 -5.75 16.14
N CYS A 226 3.47 -4.66 15.87
CA CYS A 226 4.03 -3.31 15.77
C CYS A 226 4.74 -2.92 17.07
N ASP A 227 4.08 -3.11 18.23
CA ASP A 227 4.67 -2.79 19.53
C ASP A 227 5.94 -3.60 19.81
N SER A 228 5.95 -4.88 19.41
CA SER A 228 7.13 -5.73 19.53
C SER A 228 8.30 -5.23 18.68
N ILE A 229 8.02 -4.82 17.44
CA ILE A 229 9.03 -4.25 16.54
C ILE A 229 9.58 -2.94 17.10
N LEU A 230 8.71 -2.04 17.57
CA LEU A 230 9.12 -0.76 18.16
C LEU A 230 9.94 -0.95 19.45
N ARG A 231 9.57 -1.90 20.31
CA ARG A 231 10.38 -2.27 21.49
C ARG A 231 11.76 -2.77 21.09
N ALA A 232 11.85 -3.64 20.08
CA ALA A 232 13.13 -4.14 19.58
C ALA A 232 13.98 -3.02 18.96
N ARG A 233 13.39 -2.16 18.12
CA ARG A 233 14.02 -0.95 17.55
C ARG A 233 14.67 -0.11 18.63
N ASN A 234 13.87 0.25 19.64
CA ASN A 234 14.30 1.11 20.74
C ASN A 234 15.34 0.45 21.64
N SER A 235 15.50 -0.88 21.61
CA SER A 235 16.58 -1.57 22.30
C SER A 235 17.87 -1.62 21.50
N ILE A 236 17.81 -1.60 20.16
CA ILE A 236 18.97 -1.73 19.27
C ILE A 236 19.62 -0.36 19.03
N PHE A 237 18.81 0.68 18.81
CA PHE A 237 19.27 2.01 18.40
C PHE A 237 19.31 3.04 19.55
N ARG A 238 19.42 2.55 20.79
CA ARG A 238 19.61 3.38 21.99
C ARG A 238 21.05 3.83 22.16
#